data_AF-A0AAD6RD38-F1
#
_entry.id   AF-A0AAD6RD38-F1
#
_cell.length_a   1.000
_cell.length_b   1.000
_cell.length_c   1.000
_cell.angle_alpha   90.00
_cell.angle_beta   90.00
_cell.angle_gamma   90.00
#
_symmetry.space_group_name_H-M   'P 1'
#
loop_
_entity.id
_entity.type
_entity.pdbx_description
1 polymer ?
#
loop_
_entity_poly.entity_id
_entity_poly.type
_entity_poly.pdbx_seq_one_letter_code
_entity_poly.pdbx_strand_id
1 'polypeptide(L)'
;MLLVMGDVSARGSTLTRGKWVSVLHQFHGMIGPFIELPFHVVLGDMDVGGCSGLDSNSVYWIARSFPGLDSSGCGAFDIDNVSFVSLNAVALLCGNNKLRFSVEKAVEMERIGSWMDSEKEMSDYGEFTKMSDSFGRRKDLVTSGLGPVLLLHFPLHRAGNGGCKEGNIVRKAPMPLRQGLNALESSRGYTGAPYELWNTIPPNATQYIFQALKPRIVFSAHAHEFCDHTHSDGTREITVPAMTWKARDDPGFVFATFRSGGNTVSVSYCSLARESHVLIAYTLILFLLITLWLVANKPYNMCLR
;
A
#
# COMPACT_ATOMS: atom_id res chain seq x y z
N MET A 1 -15.73 -2.52 0.87
CA MET A 1 -14.67 -2.59 1.90
C MET A 1 -13.72 -1.43 1.70
N LEU A 2 -13.18 -0.84 2.77
CA LEU A 2 -12.14 0.18 2.74
C LEU A 2 -10.77 -0.45 3.07
N LEU A 3 -9.76 -0.25 2.23
CA LEU A 3 -8.40 -0.72 2.48
C LEU A 3 -7.50 0.48 2.77
N VAL A 4 -6.79 0.46 3.89
CA VAL A 4 -5.83 1.50 4.28
C VAL A 4 -4.43 0.92 4.25
N MET A 5 -3.61 1.42 3.35
CA MET A 5 -2.29 0.87 3.06
C MET A 5 -1.19 1.44 3.98
N GLY A 6 -1.44 1.45 5.29
CA GLY A 6 -0.48 1.87 6.31
C GLY A 6 -0.20 3.37 6.40
N ASP A 7 0.79 3.69 7.24
CA ASP A 7 1.20 5.04 7.62
C ASP A 7 0.03 5.89 8.11
N VAL A 8 -0.78 5.29 8.98
CA VAL A 8 -1.88 5.97 9.66
C VAL A 8 -1.35 7.15 10.48
N SER A 9 -0.14 7.02 11.02
CA SER A 9 0.56 8.11 11.71
C SER A 9 1.92 8.39 11.10
N ALA A 10 2.19 9.67 10.82
CA ALA A 10 3.51 10.14 10.40
C ALA A 10 4.61 10.00 11.47
N ARG A 11 4.30 9.54 12.69
CA ARG A 11 5.26 9.35 13.78
C ARG A 11 4.90 8.16 14.69
N GLY A 12 4.03 7.26 14.23
CA GLY A 12 3.40 6.21 15.03
C GLY A 12 4.37 5.43 15.91
N SER A 13 5.48 5.01 15.32
CA SER A 13 6.52 4.21 15.96
C SER A 13 7.21 4.88 17.14
N THR A 14 7.17 6.22 17.19
CA THR A 14 7.76 7.04 18.26
C THR A 14 6.75 7.47 19.32
N LEU A 15 5.47 7.14 19.14
CA LEU A 15 4.41 7.56 20.06
C LEU A 15 4.33 6.65 21.28
N THR A 16 3.96 7.26 22.42
CA THR A 16 3.53 6.50 23.58
C THR A 16 2.15 5.90 23.34
N ARG A 17 1.80 4.83 24.06
CA ARG A 17 0.49 4.16 23.94
C ARG A 17 -0.69 5.14 24.06
N GLY A 18 -0.64 6.09 24.99
CA GLY A 18 -1.69 7.11 25.15
C GLY A 18 -1.84 8.01 23.93
N LYS A 19 -0.73 8.45 23.32
CA LYS A 19 -0.76 9.27 22.10
C LYS A 19 -1.25 8.48 20.89
N TRP A 20 -0.93 7.19 20.82
CA TRP A 20 -1.46 6.32 19.76
C TRP A 20 -2.99 6.20 19.82
N VAL A 21 -3.57 6.07 21.01
CA VAL A 21 -5.04 6.06 21.16
C VAL A 21 -5.65 7.36 20.61
N SER A 22 -5.00 8.52 20.81
CA SER A 22 -5.45 9.77 20.21
C SER A 22 -5.38 9.75 18.68
N VAL A 23 -4.34 9.13 18.10
CA VAL A 23 -4.25 8.92 16.64
C VAL A 23 -5.40 8.05 16.15
N LEU A 24 -5.67 6.92 16.82
CA LEU A 24 -6.78 6.04 16.45
C LEU A 24 -8.13 6.76 16.52
N HIS A 25 -8.36 7.57 17.55
CA HIS A 25 -9.60 8.35 17.65
C HIS A 25 -9.75 9.35 16.49
N GLN A 26 -8.66 10.02 16.10
CA GLN A 26 -8.68 10.91 14.93
C GLN A 26 -8.90 10.12 13.63
N PHE A 27 -8.23 8.98 13.48
CA PHE A 27 -8.38 8.09 12.34
C PHE A 27 -9.84 7.62 12.21
N HIS A 28 -10.44 7.10 13.28
CA HIS A 28 -11.86 6.73 13.31
C HIS A 28 -12.79 7.91 13.06
N GLY A 29 -12.47 9.12 13.52
CA GLY A 29 -13.22 10.32 13.19
C GLY A 29 -13.18 10.65 11.70
N MET A 30 -12.02 10.47 11.05
CA MET A 30 -11.84 10.71 9.61
C MET A 30 -12.55 9.66 8.75
N ILE A 31 -12.43 8.37 9.10
CA ILE A 31 -13.12 7.30 8.36
C ILE A 31 -14.56 7.09 8.84
N GLY A 32 -15.00 7.83 9.86
CA GLY A 32 -16.32 7.75 10.49
C GLY A 32 -17.49 7.61 9.52
N PRO A 33 -17.60 8.47 8.49
CA PRO A 33 -18.64 8.38 7.46
C PRO A 33 -18.64 7.06 6.68
N PHE A 34 -17.54 6.30 6.71
CA PHE A 34 -17.34 5.04 6.01
C PHE A 34 -17.25 3.84 6.96
N ILE A 35 -17.46 4.00 8.27
CA ILE A 35 -17.36 2.89 9.26
C ILE A 35 -18.43 1.82 9.04
N GLU A 36 -19.55 2.14 8.38
CA GLU A 36 -20.52 1.13 7.94
C GLU A 36 -19.92 0.14 6.93
N LEU A 37 -18.83 0.51 6.25
CA LEU A 37 -18.05 -0.39 5.41
C LEU A 37 -16.99 -1.11 6.27
N PRO A 38 -16.85 -2.44 6.15
CA PRO A 38 -15.73 -3.13 6.75
C PRO A 38 -14.42 -2.54 6.20
N PHE A 39 -13.43 -2.37 7.07
CA PHE A 39 -12.12 -1.85 6.69
C PHE A 39 -10.98 -2.73 7.20
N HIS A 40 -9.87 -2.71 6.47
CA HIS A 40 -8.63 -3.39 6.84
C HIS A 40 -7.45 -2.46 6.69
N VAL A 41 -6.48 -2.56 7.61
CA VAL A 41 -5.31 -1.69 7.67
C VAL A 41 -4.06 -2.55 7.55
N VAL A 42 -3.19 -2.22 6.60
CA VAL A 42 -1.83 -2.76 6.50
C VAL A 42 -0.90 -1.91 7.34
N LEU A 43 0.12 -2.46 7.98
CA LEU A 43 1.07 -1.68 8.78
C LEU A 43 2.18 -1.08 7.92
N GLY A 44 2.41 0.23 8.06
CA GLY A 44 3.53 0.95 7.44
C GLY A 44 4.71 1.19 8.37
N ASP A 45 5.85 1.63 7.83
CA ASP A 45 7.06 1.87 8.62
C ASP A 45 6.93 3.10 9.53
N MET A 46 6.09 4.07 9.19
CA MET A 46 5.82 5.20 10.08
C MET A 46 4.98 4.76 11.29
N ASP A 47 4.19 3.69 11.15
CA ASP A 47 3.41 3.10 12.23
C ASP A 47 4.28 2.24 13.15
N VAL A 48 5.00 1.25 12.62
CA VAL A 48 5.72 0.25 13.42
C VAL A 48 7.23 0.50 13.59
N GLY A 49 7.79 1.41 12.81
CA GLY A 49 9.21 1.77 12.81
C GLY A 49 10.00 1.04 11.74
N GLY A 50 11.07 1.67 11.25
CA GLY A 50 12.03 1.03 10.35
C GLY A 50 12.85 -0.07 11.04
N CYS A 51 13.84 -0.63 10.33
CA CYS A 51 14.56 -1.82 10.80
C CYS A 51 15.26 -1.72 12.15
N SER A 52 15.72 -0.52 12.53
CA SER A 52 16.33 -0.28 13.85
C SER A 52 15.32 -0.19 14.98
N GLY A 53 14.06 0.16 14.68
CA GLY A 53 12.97 0.31 15.65
C GLY A 53 11.96 -0.82 15.65
N LEU A 54 12.12 -1.81 14.76
CA LEU A 54 11.18 -2.91 14.60
C LEU A 54 11.27 -3.89 15.79
N ASP A 55 10.26 -3.87 16.64
CA ASP A 55 10.12 -4.76 17.80
C ASP A 55 8.79 -5.53 17.77
N SER A 56 8.82 -6.82 18.13
CA SER A 56 7.64 -7.68 18.07
C SER A 56 6.53 -7.25 19.03
N ASN A 57 6.86 -6.77 20.22
CA ASN A 57 5.84 -6.26 21.13
C ASN A 57 5.25 -4.96 20.57
N SER A 58 6.10 -4.13 19.95
CA SER A 58 5.68 -2.91 19.28
C SER A 58 4.66 -3.16 18.17
N VAL A 59 4.98 -4.08 17.27
CA VAL A 59 4.08 -4.50 16.19
C VAL A 59 2.80 -5.09 16.74
N TYR A 60 2.88 -6.01 17.70
CA TYR A 60 1.69 -6.64 18.28
C TYR A 60 0.71 -5.62 18.87
N TRP A 61 1.20 -4.64 19.62
CA TRP A 61 0.31 -3.67 20.26
C TRP A 61 -0.35 -2.70 19.26
N ILE A 62 0.33 -2.39 18.15
CA ILE A 62 -0.25 -1.61 17.03
C ILE A 62 -1.27 -2.47 16.30
N ALA A 63 -0.87 -3.69 15.89
CA ALA A 63 -1.68 -4.62 15.11
C ALA A 63 -3.02 -4.93 15.78
N ARG A 64 -3.04 -5.20 17.09
CA ARG A 64 -4.28 -5.47 17.85
C ARG A 64 -5.28 -4.30 17.87
N SER A 65 -4.86 -3.10 17.46
CA SER A 65 -5.75 -1.93 17.36
C SER A 65 -6.57 -1.94 16.07
N PHE A 66 -6.18 -2.76 15.09
CA PHE A 66 -6.86 -2.89 13.82
C PHE A 66 -7.50 -4.28 13.70
N PRO A 67 -8.71 -4.38 13.14
CA PRO A 67 -9.40 -5.65 12.97
C PRO A 67 -8.65 -6.54 11.96
N GLY A 68 -8.63 -7.85 12.20
CA GLY A 68 -8.12 -8.83 11.24
C GLY A 68 -6.60 -8.98 11.16
N LEU A 69 -5.82 -8.28 11.99
CA LEU A 69 -4.37 -8.46 12.08
C LEU A 69 -3.96 -9.42 13.20
N ASP A 70 -2.98 -10.27 12.90
CA ASP A 70 -2.31 -11.15 13.84
C ASP A 70 -1.21 -10.41 14.63
N SER A 71 -0.51 -11.14 15.51
CA SER A 71 0.54 -10.55 16.35
C SER A 71 1.78 -10.09 15.60
N SER A 72 1.94 -10.50 14.34
CA SER A 72 3.01 -10.07 13.45
C SER A 72 2.60 -8.91 12.54
N GLY A 73 1.33 -8.48 12.59
CA GLY A 73 0.79 -7.48 11.70
C GLY A 73 0.47 -8.00 10.30
N CYS A 74 0.31 -9.31 10.14
CA CYS A 74 -0.24 -9.93 8.94
C CYS A 74 -1.74 -10.18 9.13
N GLY A 75 -2.48 -10.36 8.05
CA GLY A 75 -3.91 -10.65 8.10
C GLY A 75 -4.39 -11.30 6.83
N ALA A 76 -5.38 -12.18 6.94
CA ALA A 76 -6.01 -12.86 5.82
C ALA A 76 -7.53 -12.86 5.99
N PHE A 77 -8.26 -12.61 4.91
CA PHE A 77 -9.72 -12.54 4.93
C PHE A 77 -10.30 -12.70 3.53
N ASP A 78 -11.57 -13.10 3.45
CA ASP A 78 -12.29 -13.29 2.19
C ASP A 78 -13.47 -12.34 2.07
N ILE A 79 -13.71 -11.85 0.85
CA ILE A 79 -14.90 -11.05 0.49
C ILE A 79 -15.42 -11.53 -0.85
N ASP A 80 -16.68 -11.97 -0.88
CA ASP A 80 -17.38 -12.40 -2.10
C ASP A 80 -16.53 -13.34 -2.98
N ASN A 81 -15.93 -14.37 -2.36
CA ASN A 81 -15.01 -15.35 -2.97
C ASN A 81 -13.69 -14.78 -3.51
N VAL A 82 -13.29 -13.60 -3.03
CA VAL A 82 -11.96 -13.03 -3.27
C VAL A 82 -11.19 -13.08 -1.96
N SER A 83 -10.10 -13.85 -1.96
CA SER A 83 -9.16 -13.92 -0.84
C SER A 83 -8.19 -12.75 -0.87
N PHE A 84 -7.95 -12.16 0.30
CA PHE A 84 -7.01 -11.08 0.53
C PHE A 84 -6.00 -11.48 1.58
N VAL A 85 -4.74 -11.19 1.30
CA VAL A 85 -3.61 -11.43 2.21
C VAL A 85 -2.85 -10.13 2.39
N SER A 86 -2.70 -9.71 3.64
CA SER A 86 -1.89 -8.58 4.04
C SER A 86 -0.66 -9.06 4.79
N LEU A 87 0.52 -8.58 4.40
CA LEU A 87 1.78 -8.98 5.03
C LEU A 87 2.47 -7.77 5.66
N ASN A 88 3.16 -8.01 6.77
CA ASN A 88 4.04 -7.01 7.36
C ASN A 88 5.29 -6.82 6.49
N ALA A 89 5.19 -5.85 5.59
CA ALA A 89 6.22 -5.49 4.63
C ALA A 89 7.54 -5.04 5.28
N VAL A 90 7.46 -4.34 6.43
CA VAL A 90 8.65 -3.90 7.19
C VAL A 90 9.45 -5.10 7.67
N ALA A 91 8.78 -6.12 8.20
CA ALA A 91 9.44 -7.35 8.66
C ALA A 91 10.11 -8.13 7.51
N LEU A 92 9.55 -8.07 6.29
CA LEU A 92 10.17 -8.67 5.11
C LEU A 92 11.39 -7.88 4.63
N LEU A 93 11.35 -6.55 4.75
CA LEU A 93 12.43 -5.63 4.36
C LEU A 93 13.65 -5.78 5.26
N CYS A 94 13.45 -5.88 6.58
CA CYS A 94 14.50 -5.77 7.59
C CYS A 94 15.34 -7.03 7.80
N GLY A 95 15.56 -7.82 6.74
CA GLY A 95 16.41 -9.01 6.77
C GLY A 95 15.95 -10.02 7.82
N ASN A 96 16.90 -10.54 8.61
CA ASN A 96 16.59 -11.57 9.60
C ASN A 96 16.09 -10.94 10.92
N ASN A 97 14.81 -11.15 11.24
CA ASN A 97 14.18 -10.69 12.47
C ASN A 97 13.12 -11.71 12.94
N LYS A 98 12.70 -11.62 14.20
CA LYS A 98 11.72 -12.57 14.80
C LYS A 98 10.36 -12.55 14.10
N LEU A 99 9.96 -11.40 13.55
CA LEU A 99 8.68 -11.25 12.88
C LEU A 99 8.70 -11.89 11.49
N ARG A 100 9.84 -11.90 10.80
CA ARG A 100 9.99 -12.49 9.47
C ARG A 100 9.46 -13.93 9.42
N PHE A 101 9.81 -14.77 10.39
CA PHE A 101 9.32 -16.14 10.45
C PHE A 101 7.78 -16.21 10.56
N SER A 102 7.18 -15.27 11.28
CA SER A 102 5.71 -15.19 11.38
C SER A 102 5.08 -14.76 10.06
N VAL A 103 5.72 -13.84 9.32
CA VAL A 103 5.26 -13.45 7.98
C VAL A 103 5.39 -14.61 6.98
N GLU A 104 6.53 -15.30 6.98
CA GLU A 104 6.74 -16.49 6.13
C GLU A 104 5.72 -17.59 6.46
N LYS A 105 5.44 -17.81 7.75
CA LYS A 105 4.37 -18.71 8.18
C LYS A 105 3.01 -18.28 7.63
N ALA A 106 2.65 -16.99 7.69
CA ALA A 106 1.40 -16.50 7.13
C ALA A 106 1.32 -16.76 5.62
N VAL A 107 2.41 -16.53 4.88
CA VAL A 107 2.50 -16.83 3.45
C VAL A 107 2.28 -18.33 3.17
N GLU A 108 2.91 -19.22 3.92
CA GLU A 108 2.76 -20.66 3.71
C GLU A 108 1.36 -21.17 4.07
N MET A 109 0.71 -20.61 5.09
CA MET A 109 -0.66 -21.01 5.47
C MET A 109 -1.65 -20.69 4.34
N GLU A 110 -1.53 -19.51 3.73
CA GLU A 110 -2.37 -19.09 2.60
C GLU A 110 -2.09 -19.89 1.33
N ARG A 111 -0.82 -20.24 1.10
CA ARG A 111 -0.45 -21.16 0.02
C ARG A 111 -1.16 -22.51 0.20
N ILE A 112 -1.14 -23.09 1.39
CA ILE A 112 -1.79 -24.38 1.66
C ILE A 112 -3.31 -24.29 1.51
N GLY A 113 -3.93 -23.22 2.03
CA GLY A 113 -5.38 -22.99 1.87
C GLY A 113 -5.81 -22.98 0.40
N SER A 114 -5.09 -22.23 -0.43
CA SER A 114 -5.35 -22.16 -1.88
C SER A 114 -5.21 -23.53 -2.59
N TRP A 115 -4.28 -24.37 -2.15
CA TRP A 115 -4.11 -25.72 -2.69
C TRP A 115 -5.29 -26.63 -2.33
N MET A 116 -5.74 -26.58 -1.08
CA MET A 116 -6.88 -27.39 -0.61
C MET A 116 -8.18 -27.01 -1.31
N ASP A 117 -8.40 -25.73 -1.59
CA ASP A 117 -9.59 -25.27 -2.31
C ASP A 117 -9.57 -25.70 -3.78
N SER A 118 -8.38 -25.68 -4.41
CA SER A 118 -8.19 -26.19 -5.77
C SER A 118 -8.48 -27.69 -5.89
N GLU A 119 -8.11 -28.48 -4.87
CA GLU A 119 -8.41 -29.92 -4.83
C GLU A 119 -9.91 -30.19 -4.68
N LYS A 120 -10.61 -29.40 -3.87
CA LYS A 120 -12.08 -29.50 -3.71
C LYS A 120 -12.81 -29.18 -5.02
N GLU A 121 -12.44 -28.10 -5.71
CA GLU A 121 -13.04 -27.76 -7.01
C GLU A 121 -12.81 -28.86 -8.06
N MET A 122 -11.63 -29.49 -8.06
CA MET A 122 -11.33 -30.59 -8.99
C MET A 122 -12.06 -31.90 -8.64
N SER A 123 -12.42 -32.09 -7.36
CA SER A 123 -13.22 -33.25 -6.91
C SER A 123 -14.71 -33.11 -7.20
N ASP A 124 -15.25 -31.89 -7.24
CA ASP A 124 -16.66 -31.61 -7.52
C ASP A 124 -17.03 -31.78 -9.01
N TYR A 125 -16.04 -31.62 -9.90
CA TYR A 125 -16.17 -31.89 -11.34
C TYR A 125 -15.84 -33.34 -11.75
N GLY A 126 -15.67 -34.25 -10.78
CA GLY A 126 -14.95 -35.51 -10.93
C GLY A 126 -15.76 -36.81 -10.89
N GLU A 127 -16.96 -36.88 -11.46
CA GLU A 127 -17.54 -38.16 -11.89
C GLU A 127 -17.68 -38.19 -13.41
N PHE A 128 -16.58 -38.38 -14.15
CA PHE A 128 -16.62 -39.18 -15.38
C PHE A 128 -15.20 -39.60 -15.82
N THR A 129 -15.05 -40.92 -15.95
CA THR A 129 -14.01 -41.69 -16.68
C THR A 129 -12.58 -41.81 -16.12
N LYS A 130 -12.34 -42.98 -15.50
CA LYS A 130 -11.04 -43.67 -15.46
C LYS A 130 -10.50 -43.93 -16.88
N MET A 131 -9.24 -43.62 -17.14
CA MET A 131 -8.30 -44.48 -17.88
C MET A 131 -6.86 -43.99 -17.71
N SER A 132 -5.95 -44.93 -17.81
CA SER A 132 -4.56 -45.01 -17.39
C SER A 132 -3.50 -44.19 -18.17
N ASP A 133 -2.39 -43.97 -17.45
CA ASP A 133 -0.98 -44.11 -17.87
C ASP A 133 -0.22 -42.93 -18.53
N SER A 134 1.08 -42.95 -18.22
CA SER A 134 2.23 -42.28 -18.83
C SER A 134 2.74 -40.94 -18.25
N PHE A 135 3.94 -41.07 -17.68
CA PHE A 135 4.93 -40.03 -17.39
C PHE A 135 5.05 -39.02 -18.55
N GLY A 136 4.64 -37.77 -18.31
CA GLY A 136 4.78 -36.69 -19.26
C GLY A 136 4.79 -35.34 -18.55
N ARG A 137 6.00 -34.80 -18.34
CA ARG A 137 6.34 -33.41 -18.05
C ARG A 137 5.13 -32.46 -18.11
N ARG A 138 4.43 -32.29 -16.98
CA ARG A 138 3.38 -31.29 -16.83
C ARG A 138 4.09 -29.95 -16.82
N LYS A 139 4.13 -29.28 -17.98
CA LYS A 139 4.47 -27.86 -18.05
C LYS A 139 3.50 -27.15 -17.11
N ASP A 140 4.05 -26.43 -16.15
CA ASP A 140 3.37 -25.50 -15.27
C ASP A 140 2.67 -24.41 -16.10
N LEU A 141 1.53 -24.73 -16.71
CA LEU A 141 0.46 -23.75 -16.87
C LEU A 141 -0.29 -23.72 -15.55
N VAL A 142 0.37 -23.26 -14.50
CA VAL A 142 -0.35 -22.79 -13.33
C VAL A 142 -0.94 -21.45 -13.74
N THR A 143 -2.25 -21.41 -13.83
CA THR A 143 -3.06 -20.25 -14.17
C THR A 143 -2.72 -19.09 -13.22
N SER A 144 -1.80 -18.22 -13.63
CA SER A 144 -1.59 -16.92 -12.97
C SER A 144 -2.95 -16.21 -12.92
N GLY A 145 -3.43 -15.89 -11.71
CA GLY A 145 -4.69 -15.17 -11.51
C GLY A 145 -5.69 -15.80 -10.51
N LEU A 146 -5.46 -17.02 -10.02
CA LEU A 146 -6.32 -17.61 -8.98
C LEU A 146 -5.86 -17.31 -7.54
N GLY A 147 -4.60 -16.92 -7.34
CA GLY A 147 -4.08 -16.60 -6.01
C GLY A 147 -4.73 -15.36 -5.36
N PRO A 148 -4.45 -15.09 -4.09
CA PRO A 148 -5.08 -14.01 -3.34
C PRO A 148 -4.71 -12.63 -3.89
N VAL A 149 -5.48 -11.62 -3.48
CA VAL A 149 -5.11 -10.21 -3.58
C VAL A 149 -4.09 -9.90 -2.49
N LEU A 150 -2.90 -9.48 -2.87
CA LEU A 150 -1.83 -9.18 -1.92
C LEU A 150 -1.83 -7.70 -1.54
N LEU A 151 -1.79 -7.41 -0.25
CA LEU A 151 -1.74 -6.06 0.32
C LEU A 151 -0.41 -5.86 1.06
N LEU A 152 0.36 -4.86 0.65
CA LEU A 152 1.68 -4.54 1.21
C LEU A 152 1.81 -3.04 1.42
N HIS A 153 2.54 -2.59 2.44
CA HIS A 153 2.89 -1.18 2.52
C HIS A 153 4.01 -0.83 1.53
N PHE A 154 5.09 -1.62 1.48
CA PHE A 154 6.20 -1.40 0.55
C PHE A 154 5.93 -2.05 -0.83
N PRO A 155 6.26 -1.37 -1.93
CA PRO A 155 6.23 -1.95 -3.27
C PRO A 155 7.18 -3.13 -3.42
N LEU A 156 6.84 -4.04 -4.32
CA LEU A 156 7.69 -5.17 -4.66
C LEU A 156 8.90 -4.73 -5.51
N HIS A 157 9.98 -5.51 -5.48
CA HIS A 157 11.14 -5.23 -6.31
C HIS A 157 10.80 -5.28 -7.80
N ARG A 158 11.26 -4.29 -8.56
CA ARG A 158 11.07 -4.22 -10.01
C ARG A 158 12.38 -4.57 -10.73
N ALA A 159 12.35 -5.61 -11.54
CA ALA A 159 13.49 -5.99 -12.37
C ALA A 159 13.54 -5.13 -13.64
N GLY A 160 14.36 -4.06 -13.63
CA GLY A 160 14.71 -3.28 -14.83
C GLY A 160 14.18 -1.84 -14.87
N ASN A 161 14.61 -1.08 -15.89
CA ASN A 161 14.37 0.36 -16.08
C ASN A 161 12.93 0.72 -16.53
N GLY A 162 11.98 -0.20 -16.37
CA GLY A 162 10.57 -0.07 -16.76
C GLY A 162 9.67 0.47 -15.64
N GLY A 163 10.25 1.17 -14.66
CA GLY A 163 9.48 1.75 -13.57
C GLY A 163 8.45 2.74 -14.10
N CYS A 164 7.33 2.89 -13.38
CA CYS A 164 6.53 4.09 -13.47
C CYS A 164 7.49 5.27 -13.36
N LYS A 165 7.73 5.94 -14.49
CA LYS A 165 8.53 7.15 -14.51
C LYS A 165 7.87 8.07 -13.51
N GLU A 166 8.64 8.57 -12.52
CA GLU A 166 8.27 9.76 -11.74
C GLU A 166 7.74 10.77 -12.75
N GLY A 167 6.42 10.86 -12.82
CA GLY A 167 5.75 11.44 -13.97
C GLY A 167 5.90 12.94 -13.89
N ASN A 168 6.92 13.50 -14.53
CA ASN A 168 7.04 14.90 -14.93
C ASN A 168 6.22 15.91 -14.09
N ILE A 169 6.49 16.02 -12.79
CA ILE A 169 6.24 17.28 -12.07
C ILE A 169 7.46 17.61 -11.23
N VAL A 170 8.31 18.42 -11.86
CA VAL A 170 9.08 19.47 -11.21
C VAL A 170 8.16 20.22 -10.25
N ARG A 171 8.14 19.85 -8.96
CA ARG A 171 7.89 20.73 -7.81
C ARG A 171 8.16 19.99 -6.50
N LYS A 172 9.44 20.06 -6.15
CA LYS A 172 10.04 19.97 -4.81
C LYS A 172 9.06 20.22 -3.65
N ALA A 173 8.89 19.23 -2.79
CA ALA A 173 8.87 19.47 -1.34
C ALA A 173 10.28 19.19 -0.80
N PRO A 174 10.88 20.06 0.04
CA PRO A 174 12.20 19.81 0.59
C PRO A 174 12.09 18.84 1.78
N MET A 175 12.46 17.58 1.57
CA MET A 175 12.98 16.73 2.65
C MET A 175 14.47 16.47 2.41
N PRO A 176 15.32 16.45 3.46
CA PRO A 176 16.76 16.37 3.31
C PRO A 176 17.18 14.92 3.08
N LEU A 177 16.97 14.40 1.87
CA LEU A 177 17.52 13.11 1.43
C LEU A 177 17.78 13.15 -0.08
N ARG A 178 18.55 14.15 -0.54
CA ARG A 178 19.08 14.20 -1.93
C ARG A 178 20.59 14.05 -1.98
N GLN A 179 21.13 13.12 -1.21
CA GLN A 179 22.50 12.61 -1.34
C GLN A 179 22.42 11.09 -1.40
N GLY A 180 22.06 10.54 -2.56
CA GLY A 180 21.98 9.09 -2.73
C GLY A 180 21.64 8.63 -4.14
N LEU A 181 20.92 9.44 -4.93
CA LEU A 181 20.48 9.04 -6.28
C LEU A 181 21.62 8.83 -7.30
N ASN A 182 22.85 9.30 -7.02
CA ASN A 182 23.99 9.10 -7.91
C ASN A 182 24.74 7.77 -7.67
N ALA A 183 24.29 6.91 -6.75
CA ALA A 183 24.96 5.66 -6.41
C ALA A 183 24.30 4.39 -7.02
N LEU A 184 23.20 4.53 -7.78
CA LEU A 184 22.40 3.39 -8.25
C LEU A 184 22.99 2.65 -9.47
N GLU A 185 24.03 3.17 -10.12
CA GLU A 185 24.66 2.48 -11.26
C GLU A 185 25.80 1.53 -10.87
N SER A 186 26.20 1.44 -9.60
CA SER A 186 27.30 0.56 -9.20
C SER A 186 27.11 -0.04 -7.81
N SER A 187 26.25 -1.04 -7.67
CA SER A 187 26.44 -2.03 -6.61
C SER A 187 25.84 -3.39 -7.01
N ARG A 188 26.61 -4.13 -7.83
CA ARG A 188 26.51 -5.58 -7.89
C ARG A 188 27.10 -6.14 -6.59
N GLY A 189 26.20 -6.51 -5.68
CA GLY A 189 26.50 -7.18 -4.43
C GLY A 189 27.00 -6.23 -3.36
N TYR A 190 26.30 -6.15 -2.23
CA TYR A 190 26.88 -6.09 -0.89
C TYR A 190 25.75 -6.07 0.15
N THR A 191 25.85 -7.02 1.08
CA THR A 191 25.10 -7.08 2.34
C THR A 191 25.38 -5.82 3.15
N GLY A 192 24.37 -4.98 3.41
CA GLY A 192 24.48 -3.90 4.40
C GLY A 192 24.06 -2.48 3.99
N ALA A 193 23.22 -2.28 2.97
CA ALA A 193 22.64 -0.95 2.75
C ALA A 193 21.65 -0.60 3.89
N PRO A 194 21.72 0.61 4.49
CA PRO A 194 20.78 1.06 5.51
C PRO A 194 19.33 0.98 5.03
N TYR A 195 18.38 0.76 5.94
CA TYR A 195 16.94 0.76 5.68
C TYR A 195 16.47 1.98 4.86
N GLU A 196 17.13 3.14 5.01
CA GLU A 196 16.84 4.38 4.29
C GLU A 196 17.04 4.28 2.77
N LEU A 197 17.76 3.26 2.28
CA LEU A 197 17.97 3.04 0.85
C LEU A 197 16.90 2.14 0.22
N TRP A 198 16.14 1.38 1.02
CA TRP A 198 15.22 0.36 0.52
C TRP A 198 13.78 0.88 0.50
N ASN A 199 13.39 1.45 -0.63
CA ASN A 199 12.00 1.86 -0.89
C ASN A 199 11.11 0.73 -1.43
N THR A 200 11.64 -0.50 -1.53
CA THR A 200 10.96 -1.67 -2.08
C THR A 200 11.38 -2.94 -1.34
N ILE A 201 10.49 -3.92 -1.27
CA ILE A 201 10.79 -5.26 -0.74
C ILE A 201 11.98 -5.88 -1.50
N PRO A 202 12.93 -6.54 -0.82
CA PRO A 202 14.10 -7.13 -1.47
C PRO A 202 13.73 -8.15 -2.57
N PRO A 203 14.58 -8.32 -3.60
CA PRO A 203 14.29 -9.22 -4.73
C PRO A 203 14.00 -10.67 -4.31
N ASN A 204 14.74 -11.20 -3.33
CA ASN A 204 14.55 -12.56 -2.80
C ASN A 204 13.19 -12.74 -2.12
N ALA A 205 12.75 -11.76 -1.32
CA ALA A 205 11.45 -11.78 -0.67
C ALA A 205 10.31 -11.58 -1.69
N THR A 206 10.52 -10.71 -2.68
CA THR A 206 9.59 -10.51 -3.81
C THR A 206 9.38 -11.81 -4.59
N GLN A 207 10.46 -12.49 -4.96
CA GLN A 207 10.41 -13.77 -5.67
C GLN A 207 9.73 -14.85 -4.82
N TYR A 208 10.04 -14.93 -3.53
CA TYR A 208 9.39 -15.86 -2.60
C TYR A 208 7.86 -15.66 -2.58
N ILE A 209 7.39 -14.42 -2.45
CA ILE A 209 5.97 -14.08 -2.47
C ILE A 209 5.31 -14.54 -3.78
N PHE A 210 5.90 -14.23 -4.93
CA PHE A 210 5.35 -14.64 -6.22
C PHE A 210 5.28 -16.16 -6.38
N GLN A 211 6.30 -16.88 -5.92
CA GLN A 211 6.33 -18.35 -5.98
C GLN A 211 5.34 -19.01 -5.03
N ALA A 212 5.19 -18.45 -3.82
CA ALA A 212 4.36 -19.01 -2.77
C ALA A 212 2.88 -18.72 -3.00
N LEU A 213 2.53 -17.44 -3.20
CA LEU A 213 1.13 -16.98 -3.26
C LEU A 213 0.57 -16.88 -4.67
N LYS A 214 1.42 -16.66 -5.69
CA LYS A 214 1.00 -16.41 -7.09
C LYS A 214 -0.18 -15.40 -7.15
N PRO A 215 -0.02 -14.21 -6.56
CA PRO A 215 -1.11 -13.29 -6.33
C PRO A 215 -1.76 -12.86 -7.66
N ARG A 216 -3.07 -12.66 -7.64
CA ARG A 216 -3.79 -12.19 -8.85
C ARG A 216 -3.56 -10.71 -9.15
N ILE A 217 -3.36 -9.92 -8.10
CA ILE A 217 -3.01 -8.50 -8.14
C ILE A 217 -2.36 -8.13 -6.81
N VAL A 218 -1.45 -7.16 -6.84
CA VAL A 218 -0.79 -6.60 -5.65
C VAL A 218 -1.21 -5.14 -5.48
N PHE A 219 -1.57 -4.73 -4.27
CA PHE A 219 -1.70 -3.33 -3.90
C PHE A 219 -0.56 -2.97 -2.95
N SER A 220 0.20 -1.92 -3.28
CA SER A 220 1.31 -1.39 -2.49
C SER A 220 1.13 0.10 -2.17
N ALA A 221 1.97 0.69 -1.33
CA ALA A 221 1.99 2.12 -1.01
C ALA A 221 3.44 2.64 -0.86
N HIS A 222 3.75 3.40 0.20
CA HIS A 222 5.07 3.97 0.56
C HIS A 222 5.64 5.01 -0.42
N ALA A 223 5.60 4.77 -1.73
CA ALA A 223 6.18 5.67 -2.74
C ALA A 223 5.44 7.02 -2.85
N HIS A 224 4.28 7.13 -2.21
CA HIS A 224 3.31 8.23 -2.31
C HIS A 224 2.73 8.45 -3.71
N GLU A 225 3.36 7.95 -4.76
CA GLU A 225 2.93 8.08 -6.15
C GLU A 225 2.00 6.97 -6.62
N PHE A 226 1.06 7.31 -7.52
CA PHE A 226 0.24 6.31 -8.18
C PHE A 226 1.09 5.63 -9.26
N CYS A 227 1.08 4.31 -9.27
CA CYS A 227 1.78 3.53 -10.27
C CYS A 227 1.00 2.27 -10.60
N ASP A 228 0.90 1.98 -11.89
CA ASP A 228 0.32 0.74 -12.42
C ASP A 228 1.43 0.00 -13.15
N HIS A 229 1.96 -1.03 -12.50
CA HIS A 229 3.11 -1.79 -12.98
C HIS A 229 2.72 -3.25 -13.20
N THR A 230 3.36 -3.89 -14.18
CA THR A 230 3.24 -5.34 -14.38
C THR A 230 4.62 -5.95 -14.22
N HIS A 231 4.74 -6.87 -13.27
CA HIS A 231 5.98 -7.60 -12.98
C HIS A 231 6.32 -8.58 -14.10
N SER A 232 7.55 -9.07 -14.09
CA SER A 232 8.06 -10.01 -15.11
C SER A 232 7.34 -11.36 -15.12
N ASP A 233 6.68 -11.74 -14.02
CA ASP A 233 5.83 -12.94 -13.90
C ASP A 233 4.39 -12.72 -14.44
N GLY A 234 4.07 -11.50 -14.89
CA GLY A 234 2.75 -11.11 -15.37
C GLY A 234 1.82 -10.57 -14.28
N THR A 235 2.25 -10.54 -13.01
CA THR A 235 1.45 -10.03 -11.91
C THR A 235 1.34 -8.50 -11.99
N ARG A 236 0.11 -7.97 -11.96
CA ARG A 236 -0.14 -6.53 -11.89
C ARG A 236 0.01 -6.02 -10.45
N GLU A 237 0.75 -4.94 -10.26
CA GLU A 237 0.90 -4.23 -9.01
C GLU A 237 0.41 -2.78 -9.16
N ILE A 238 -0.46 -2.37 -8.24
CA ILE A 238 -0.93 -0.99 -8.12
C ILE A 238 -0.33 -0.36 -6.87
N THR A 239 0.53 0.63 -7.04
CA THR A 239 0.97 1.48 -5.93
C THR A 239 -0.08 2.56 -5.71
N VAL A 240 -0.69 2.53 -4.53
CA VAL A 240 -1.70 3.49 -4.08
C VAL A 240 -1.00 4.77 -3.64
N PRO A 241 -1.44 5.94 -4.14
CA PRO A 241 -0.84 7.20 -3.77
C PRO A 241 -1.20 7.60 -2.33
N ALA A 242 -0.39 8.50 -1.76
CA ALA A 242 -0.68 9.05 -0.44
C ALA A 242 -1.95 9.92 -0.47
N MET A 243 -2.80 9.77 0.54
CA MET A 243 -4.01 10.58 0.74
C MET A 243 -3.73 11.81 1.64
N THR A 244 -2.59 12.48 1.46
CA THR A 244 -2.21 13.66 2.26
C THR A 244 -1.46 14.71 1.45
N TRP A 245 -1.79 15.99 1.65
CA TRP A 245 -1.10 17.13 1.06
C TRP A 245 0.37 17.24 1.50
N LYS A 246 0.70 16.69 2.68
CA LYS A 246 2.07 16.71 3.19
C LYS A 246 3.04 15.91 2.32
N ALA A 247 2.55 14.85 1.68
CA ALA A 247 3.35 14.03 0.80
C ALA A 247 3.33 14.57 -0.64
N ARG A 248 2.18 15.08 -1.10
CA ARG A 248 1.94 15.43 -2.50
C ARG A 248 0.91 16.55 -2.65
N ASP A 249 1.08 17.38 -3.66
CA ASP A 249 0.10 18.42 -3.98
C ASP A 249 -1.27 17.82 -4.37
N ASP A 250 -1.30 16.65 -5.02
CA ASP A 250 -2.49 15.97 -5.53
C ASP A 250 -2.77 14.62 -4.84
N PRO A 251 -3.21 14.61 -3.57
CA PRO A 251 -3.51 13.38 -2.86
C PRO A 251 -4.60 12.60 -3.57
N GLY A 252 -4.65 11.29 -3.38
CA GLY A 252 -5.67 10.49 -4.06
C GLY A 252 -5.86 9.13 -3.45
N PHE A 253 -6.76 8.37 -4.07
CA PHE A 253 -7.11 7.02 -3.67
C PHE A 253 -7.43 6.19 -4.91
N VAL A 254 -7.59 4.89 -4.71
CA VAL A 254 -7.85 3.92 -5.78
C VAL A 254 -9.15 3.17 -5.50
N PHE A 255 -9.98 3.04 -6.52
CA PHE A 255 -11.10 2.10 -6.55
C PHE A 255 -10.71 0.85 -7.32
N ALA A 256 -10.85 -0.31 -6.68
CA ALA A 256 -10.71 -1.61 -7.32
C ALA A 256 -12.07 -2.30 -7.40
N THR A 257 -12.43 -2.81 -8.57
CA THR A 257 -13.67 -3.56 -8.80
C THR A 257 -13.32 -4.97 -9.25
N PHE A 258 -13.77 -5.95 -8.48
CA PHE A 258 -13.65 -7.37 -8.79
C PHE A 258 -14.95 -7.83 -9.47
N ARG A 259 -14.86 -8.38 -10.69
CA ARG A 259 -16.05 -8.87 -11.40
C ARG A 259 -16.38 -10.28 -10.93
N SER A 260 -17.65 -10.52 -10.58
CA SER A 260 -18.15 -11.86 -10.25
C SER A 260 -17.98 -12.79 -11.47
N GLY A 261 -17.28 -13.91 -11.30
CA GLY A 261 -17.08 -14.94 -12.33
C GLY A 261 -15.82 -14.81 -13.20
N GLY A 262 -14.87 -13.92 -12.89
CA GLY A 262 -13.59 -13.87 -13.62
C GLY A 262 -12.43 -13.23 -12.85
N ASN A 263 -11.19 -13.53 -13.26
CA ASN A 263 -9.95 -13.02 -12.65
C ASN A 263 -9.64 -11.55 -13.01
N THR A 264 -10.58 -10.83 -13.62
CA THR A 264 -10.36 -9.47 -14.10
C THR A 264 -10.61 -8.45 -13.00
N VAL A 265 -9.58 -7.67 -12.66
CA VAL A 265 -9.65 -6.57 -11.70
C VAL A 265 -9.57 -5.23 -12.44
N SER A 266 -10.64 -4.43 -12.35
CA SER A 266 -10.66 -3.06 -12.85
C SER A 266 -10.17 -2.11 -11.77
N VAL A 267 -9.30 -1.17 -12.11
CA VAL A 267 -8.69 -0.23 -11.17
C VAL A 267 -8.87 1.18 -11.71
N SER A 268 -9.35 2.08 -10.87
CA SER A 268 -9.54 3.50 -11.20
C SER A 268 -8.85 4.36 -10.15
N TYR A 269 -8.00 5.28 -10.58
CA TYR A 269 -7.35 6.26 -9.73
C TYR A 269 -8.18 7.55 -9.69
N CYS A 270 -8.37 8.10 -8.49
CA CYS A 270 -9.05 9.36 -8.27
C CYS A 270 -8.15 10.31 -7.47
N SER A 271 -7.88 11.49 -8.04
CA SER A 271 -7.20 12.59 -7.34
C SER A 271 -8.19 13.47 -6.59
N LEU A 272 -7.81 13.92 -5.41
CA LEU A 272 -8.49 14.93 -4.61
C LEU A 272 -8.04 16.35 -5.04
N ALA A 273 -8.64 17.36 -4.43
CA ALA A 273 -8.27 18.76 -4.68
C ALA A 273 -6.79 19.00 -4.36
N ARG A 274 -6.13 19.77 -5.22
CA ARG A 274 -4.72 20.13 -5.03
C ARG A 274 -4.54 21.16 -3.93
N GLU A 275 -3.54 21.00 -3.07
CA GLU A 275 -3.22 21.98 -2.03
C GLU A 275 -2.99 23.36 -2.65
N SER A 276 -2.19 23.40 -3.71
CA SER A 276 -1.86 24.61 -4.46
C SER A 276 -3.11 25.31 -4.98
N HIS A 277 -4.06 24.57 -5.56
CA HIS A 277 -5.32 25.14 -6.05
C HIS A 277 -6.19 25.68 -4.92
N VAL A 278 -6.25 24.97 -3.78
CA VAL A 278 -7.01 25.41 -2.60
C VAL A 278 -6.39 26.69 -2.01
N LEU A 279 -5.07 26.75 -1.87
CA LEU A 279 -4.35 27.94 -1.40
C LEU A 279 -4.52 29.13 -2.36
N ILE A 280 -4.44 28.90 -3.67
CA ILE A 280 -4.72 29.93 -4.68
C ILE A 280 -6.17 30.45 -4.55
N ALA A 281 -7.15 29.57 -4.40
CA ALA A 281 -8.54 29.97 -4.21
C ALA A 281 -8.72 30.83 -2.95
N TYR A 282 -8.16 30.43 -1.80
CA TYR A 282 -8.25 31.20 -0.57
C TYR A 282 -7.57 32.56 -0.67
N THR A 283 -6.39 32.63 -1.29
CA THR A 283 -5.68 33.90 -1.50
C THR A 283 -6.46 34.85 -2.42
N LEU A 284 -7.08 34.34 -3.48
CA LEU A 284 -7.94 35.13 -4.37
C LEU A 284 -9.19 35.64 -3.65
N ILE A 285 -9.85 34.80 -2.86
CA ILE A 285 -11.03 35.19 -2.06
C ILE A 285 -10.65 36.26 -1.04
N LEU A 286 -9.53 36.08 -0.33
CA LEU A 286 -9.04 37.06 0.64
C LEU A 286 -8.75 38.42 -0.02
N PHE A 287 -8.09 38.40 -1.18
CA PHE A 287 -7.83 39.61 -1.96
C PHE A 287 -9.13 40.31 -2.40
N LEU A 288 -10.12 39.54 -2.85
CA LEU A 288 -11.43 40.07 -3.21
C LEU A 288 -12.15 40.70 -2.01
N LEU A 289 -12.12 40.06 -0.83
CA LEU A 289 -12.71 40.62 0.39
C LEU A 289 -12.01 41.90 0.84
N ILE A 290 -10.68 41.96 0.78
CA ILE A 290 -9.91 43.17 1.11
C ILE A 290 -10.23 44.30 0.13
N THR A 291 -10.28 44.03 -1.16
CA THR A 291 -10.60 45.05 -2.18
C THR A 291 -12.03 45.57 -2.02
N LEU A 292 -13.02 44.70 -1.77
CA LEU A 292 -14.39 45.11 -1.45
C LEU A 292 -14.44 45.99 -0.20
N TRP A 293 -13.72 45.60 0.87
CA TRP A 293 -13.65 46.37 2.11
C TRP A 293 -13.04 47.76 1.89
N LEU A 294 -11.95 47.86 1.11
CA LEU A 294 -11.33 49.13 0.75
C LEU A 294 -12.24 50.03 -0.10
N VAL A 295 -13.02 49.45 -1.02
CA VAL A 295 -13.99 50.21 -1.84
C VAL A 295 -15.16 50.70 -0.98
N ALA A 296 -15.69 49.85 -0.11
CA ALA A 296 -16.80 50.18 0.77
C ALA A 296 -16.43 51.24 1.83
N ASN A 297 -15.18 51.22 2.31
CA ASN A 297 -14.68 52.15 3.33
C ASN A 297 -13.89 53.33 2.75
N LYS A 298 -14.04 53.64 1.45
CA LYS A 298 -13.56 54.93 0.94
C LYS A 298 -14.24 56.05 1.74
N PRO A 299 -13.50 56.93 2.43
CA PRO A 299 -14.11 58.10 3.03
C PRO A 299 -14.73 58.92 1.90
N TYR A 300 -16.01 59.26 2.04
CA TYR A 300 -16.65 60.29 1.23
C TYR A 300 -15.98 61.64 1.58
N ASN A 301 -14.76 61.88 1.11
CA ASN A 301 -14.19 63.22 1.04
C ASN A 301 -14.84 63.92 -0.15
N MET A 302 -16.14 64.22 0.00
CA MET A 302 -16.88 65.08 -0.90
C MET A 302 -17.35 66.28 -0.09
N CYS A 303 -16.46 67.27 0.04
CA CYS A 303 -16.77 68.68 0.25
C CYS A 303 -15.49 69.50 0.01
N LEU A 304 -15.24 69.87 -1.25
CA LEU A 304 -14.62 71.16 -1.54
C LEU A 304 -15.76 72.18 -1.59
N ARG A 305 -15.80 73.08 -0.62
CA ARG A 305 -16.54 74.33 -0.69
C ARG A 305 -15.62 75.44 -0.22
#